data_AF-A0A2S5DRI3-F1
#
_entry.id   AF-A0A2S5DRI3-F1
#
_cell.length_a   1.000
_cell.length_b   1.000
_cell.length_c   1.000
_cell.angle_alpha   90.00
_cell.angle_beta   90.00
_cell.angle_gamma   90.00
#
_symmetry.space_group_name_H-M   'P 1'
#
loop_
_entity.id
_entity.type
_entity.pdbx_description
1 polymer ?
#
loop_
_entity_poly.entity_id
_entity_poly.type
_entity_poly.pdbx_seq_one_letter_code
_entity_poly.pdbx_strand_id
1 'polypeptide(L)'
;MASDDEIKQAEARAYQRGYAAGQRKRKSDRQRQHEARERQAFRDRAFLATLPVALAAQGWTRSGKSISSIEDRVRLAWGFTNEALKQRGEV
;
A
#
# COMPACT_ATOMS: atom_id res chain seq x y z
N MET A 1 -35.56 7.72 -39.56
CA MET A 1 -34.42 8.53 -39.07
C MET A 1 -34.78 8.98 -37.67
N ALA A 2 -33.88 8.87 -36.70
CA ALA A 2 -34.13 9.37 -35.35
C ALA A 2 -34.38 10.88 -35.41
N SER A 3 -35.32 11.38 -34.62
CA SER A 3 -35.59 12.82 -34.53
C SER A 3 -34.43 13.55 -33.85
N ASP A 4 -34.23 14.82 -34.19
CA ASP A 4 -33.17 15.66 -33.59
C ASP A 4 -33.24 15.69 -32.05
N ASP A 5 -34.44 15.57 -31.49
CA ASP A 5 -34.64 15.52 -30.04
C ASP A 5 -34.19 14.19 -29.43
N GLU A 6 -34.37 13.06 -30.13
CA GLU A 6 -33.84 11.76 -29.71
C GLU A 6 -32.31 11.75 -29.75
N ILE A 7 -31.71 12.39 -30.75
CA ILE A 7 -30.24 12.53 -30.86
C ILE A 7 -29.70 13.37 -29.70
N LYS A 8 -30.29 14.55 -29.44
CA LYS A 8 -29.89 15.42 -28.31
C LYS A 8 -30.03 14.74 -26.96
N GLN A 9 -31.12 14.00 -26.74
CA GLN A 9 -31.30 13.24 -25.50
C GLN A 9 -30.27 12.11 -25.36
N ALA A 10 -29.94 11.42 -26.46
CA ALA A 10 -28.92 10.38 -26.45
C ALA A 10 -27.53 10.95 -26.11
N GLU A 11 -27.17 12.10 -26.69
CA GLU A 11 -25.92 12.81 -26.39
C GLU A 11 -25.85 13.28 -24.94
N ALA A 12 -26.93 13.87 -24.41
CA ALA A 12 -26.99 14.29 -23.01
C ALA A 12 -26.82 13.10 -22.05
N ARG A 13 -27.48 11.97 -22.34
CA ARG A 13 -27.32 10.72 -21.56
C ARG A 13 -25.90 10.17 -21.66
N ALA A 14 -25.30 10.18 -22.85
CA ALA A 14 -23.93 9.73 -23.06
C ALA A 14 -22.93 10.58 -22.27
N TYR A 15 -23.09 11.91 -22.30
CA TYR A 15 -22.26 12.84 -21.54
C TYR A 15 -22.38 12.62 -20.03
N GLN A 16 -23.61 12.50 -19.50
CA GLN A 16 -23.84 12.22 -18.08
C GLN A 16 -23.21 10.89 -17.64
N ARG A 17 -23.33 9.84 -18.47
CA ARG A 17 -22.68 8.54 -18.21
C ARG A 17 -21.17 8.67 -18.20
N GLY A 18 -20.58 9.39 -19.16
CA GLY A 18 -19.14 9.64 -19.23
C GLY A 18 -18.63 10.41 -18.00
N TYR A 19 -19.34 11.46 -17.59
CA TYR A 19 -19.02 12.23 -16.39
C TYR A 19 -19.10 11.37 -15.12
N ALA A 20 -20.17 10.60 -14.94
CA ALA A 20 -20.32 9.70 -13.81
C ALA A 20 -19.22 8.62 -13.77
N ALA A 21 -18.87 8.05 -14.92
CA ALA A 21 -17.77 7.10 -15.04
C ALA A 21 -16.43 7.74 -14.66
N GLY A 22 -16.16 8.96 -15.12
CA GLY A 22 -14.97 9.73 -14.76
C GLY A 22 -14.87 9.99 -13.26
N GLN A 23 -15.99 10.35 -12.61
CA GLN A 23 -16.04 10.56 -11.16
C GLN A 23 -15.79 9.27 -10.37
N ARG A 24 -16.40 8.15 -10.79
CA ARG A 24 -16.16 6.83 -10.19
C ARG A 24 -14.69 6.42 -10.30
N LYS A 25 -14.08 6.61 -11.47
CA LYS A 25 -12.66 6.35 -11.70
C LYS A 25 -11.79 7.19 -10.77
N ARG A 26 -12.01 8.51 -10.72
CA ARG A 26 -11.26 9.41 -9.83
C ARG A 26 -11.39 9.03 -8.34
N LYS A 27 -12.57 8.58 -7.92
CA LYS A 27 -12.77 8.09 -6.54
C LYS A 27 -11.97 6.81 -6.28
N SER A 28 -12.05 5.84 -7.20
CA SER A 28 -11.28 4.60 -7.13
C SER A 28 -9.78 4.86 -7.11
N ASP A 29 -9.28 5.74 -7.98
CA ASP A 29 -7.84 6.04 -8.07
C ASP A 29 -7.34 6.71 -6.79
N ARG A 30 -8.11 7.65 -6.23
CA ARG A 30 -7.80 8.26 -4.92
C ARG A 30 -7.75 7.23 -3.81
N GLN A 31 -8.71 6.31 -3.78
CA GLN A 31 -8.75 5.24 -2.78
C GLN A 31 -7.52 4.33 -2.88
N ARG A 32 -7.15 3.90 -4.09
CA ARG A 32 -5.95 3.08 -4.31
C ARG A 32 -4.67 3.80 -3.88
N GLN A 33 -4.57 5.09 -4.19
CA GLN A 33 -3.41 5.90 -3.76
C GLN A 33 -3.35 6.04 -2.24
N HIS A 34 -4.50 6.21 -1.59
CA HIS A 34 -4.59 6.26 -0.13
C HIS A 34 -4.13 4.94 0.50
N GLU A 35 -4.67 3.82 0.04
CA GLU A 35 -4.29 2.48 0.52
C GLU A 35 -2.80 2.20 0.32
N ALA A 36 -2.25 2.56 -0.84
CA ALA A 36 -0.81 2.40 -1.10
C ALA A 36 0.04 3.23 -0.12
N ARG A 37 -0.36 4.47 0.17
CA ARG A 37 0.32 5.32 1.15
C ARG A 37 0.22 4.77 2.57
N GLU A 38 -0.94 4.25 2.95
CA GLU A 38 -1.12 3.66 4.29
C GLU A 38 -0.30 2.39 4.49
N ARG A 39 -0.21 1.53 3.45
CA ARG A 39 0.66 0.35 3.49
C ARG A 39 2.12 0.75 3.65
N GLN A 40 2.59 1.70 2.85
CA GLN A 40 3.97 2.21 2.96
C GLN A 40 4.23 2.83 4.35
N ALA A 41 3.32 3.68 4.83
CA ALA A 41 3.46 4.32 6.13
C ALA A 41 3.51 3.31 7.29
N PHE A 42 2.73 2.23 7.22
CA PHE A 42 2.78 1.18 8.22
C PHE A 42 4.10 0.40 8.17
N ARG A 43 4.55 0.04 6.96
CA ARG A 43 5.84 -0.60 6.75
C ARG A 43 6.99 0.22 7.34
N ASP A 44 7.01 1.52 7.08
CA ASP A 44 8.03 2.44 7.60
C ASP A 44 7.97 2.53 9.12
N ARG A 45 6.77 2.64 9.70
CA ARG A 45 6.58 2.68 11.17
C ARG A 45 7.03 1.38 11.82
N ALA A 46 6.66 0.23 11.28
CA ALA A 46 7.05 -1.07 11.80
C ALA A 46 8.57 -1.27 11.73
N PHE A 47 9.22 -0.84 10.64
CA PHE A 47 10.66 -0.85 10.53
C PHE A 47 11.33 0.04 11.58
N LEU A 48 10.90 1.30 11.68
CA LEU A 48 11.48 2.25 12.64
C LEU A 48 11.26 1.83 14.09
N ALA A 49 10.13 1.19 14.41
CA ALA A 49 9.86 0.66 15.75
C ALA A 49 10.73 -0.56 16.10
N THR A 50 11.06 -1.41 15.12
CA THR A 50 11.82 -2.66 15.34
C THR A 50 13.33 -2.45 15.26
N LEU A 51 13.79 -1.40 14.59
CA LEU A 51 15.21 -1.11 14.40
C LEU A 51 16.00 -0.97 15.72
N PRO A 52 15.55 -0.23 16.76
CA PRO A 52 16.28 -0.13 18.02
C PRO A 52 16.46 -1.49 18.71
N VAL A 53 15.42 -2.34 18.66
CA VAL A 53 15.46 -3.70 19.23
C VAL A 53 16.49 -4.55 18.49
N ALA A 54 16.51 -4.49 17.17
CA ALA A 54 17.48 -5.21 16.36
C ALA A 54 18.92 -4.71 16.55
N LEU A 55 19.11 -3.41 16.79
CA LEU A 55 20.42 -2.83 17.11
C LEU A 55 20.90 -3.23 18.51
N ALA A 56 19.99 -3.38 19.48
CA ALA A 56 20.30 -3.80 20.83
C ALA A 56 20.46 -5.33 20.99
N ALA A 57 20.05 -6.13 20.01
CA ALA A 57 20.13 -7.59 20.06
C ALA A 57 21.60 -8.07 20.15
N GLN A 58 22.04 -8.47 21.33
CA GLN A 58 23.36 -9.06 21.56
C GLN A 58 23.25 -10.58 21.75
N GLY A 59 24.17 -11.34 21.14
CA GLY A 59 24.17 -12.81 21.24
C GLY A 59 23.10 -13.51 20.40
N TRP A 60 22.38 -12.79 19.56
CA TRP A 60 21.36 -13.37 18.69
C TRP A 60 22.00 -14.13 17.53
N THR A 61 21.40 -15.26 17.18
CA THR A 61 21.79 -16.05 16.01
C THR A 61 20.62 -16.25 15.07
N ARG A 62 20.91 -16.29 13.76
CA ARG A 62 19.95 -16.62 12.70
C ARG A 62 20.55 -17.70 11.82
N SER A 63 19.88 -18.84 11.71
CA SER A 63 20.38 -20.00 10.94
C SER A 63 21.80 -20.42 11.33
N GLY A 64 22.11 -20.39 12.63
CA GLY A 64 23.43 -20.73 13.18
C GLY A 64 24.51 -19.66 13.01
N LYS A 65 24.21 -18.52 12.38
CA LYS A 65 25.15 -17.39 12.24
C LYS A 65 24.84 -16.30 13.25
N SER A 66 25.88 -15.75 13.88
CA SER A 66 25.74 -14.62 14.81
C SER A 66 25.33 -13.35 14.07
N ILE A 67 24.40 -12.60 14.63
CA ILE A 67 23.99 -11.28 14.16
C ILE A 67 24.93 -10.25 14.80
N SER A 68 26.04 -9.95 14.12
CA SER A 68 27.07 -9.06 14.65
C SER A 68 27.19 -7.74 13.89
N SER A 69 26.98 -7.77 12.57
CA SER A 69 27.12 -6.59 11.71
C SER A 69 25.88 -5.68 11.72
N ILE A 70 26.06 -4.41 11.34
CA ILE A 70 24.94 -3.47 11.15
C ILE A 70 23.97 -4.01 10.09
N GLU A 71 24.49 -4.60 9.01
CA GLU A 71 23.67 -5.17 7.95
C GLU A 71 22.77 -6.31 8.47
N ASP A 72 23.31 -7.20 9.30
CA ASP A 72 22.53 -8.30 9.89
C ASP A 72 21.43 -7.76 10.81
N ARG A 73 21.71 -6.68 11.55
CA ARG A 73 20.74 -6.01 12.42
C ARG A 73 19.62 -5.36 11.61
N VAL A 74 19.95 -4.69 10.51
CA VAL A 74 18.94 -4.13 9.60
C VAL A 74 18.09 -5.25 8.98
N ARG A 75 18.69 -6.37 8.57
CA ARG A 75 17.96 -7.56 8.08
C ARG A 75 17.07 -8.18 9.16
N LEU A 76 17.48 -8.14 10.43
CA LEU A 76 16.68 -8.59 11.56
C LEU A 76 15.45 -7.69 11.76
N ALA A 77 15.63 -6.36 11.75
CA ALA A 77 14.53 -5.41 11.81
C ALA A 77 13.51 -5.60 10.67
N TRP A 78 13.99 -5.82 9.44
CA TRP A 78 13.13 -6.19 8.32
C TRP A 78 12.42 -7.53 8.52
N GLY A 79 13.06 -8.50 9.16
CA GLY A 79 12.43 -9.76 9.55
C GLY A 79 11.19 -9.52 10.42
N PHE A 80 11.34 -8.74 11.49
CA PHE A 80 10.20 -8.37 12.36
C PHE A 80 9.13 -7.57 11.63
N THR A 81 9.54 -6.61 10.80
CA THR A 81 8.64 -5.79 10.01
C THR A 81 7.78 -6.65 9.07
N ASN A 82 8.39 -7.63 8.40
CA ASN A 82 7.69 -8.53 7.49
C ASN A 82 6.71 -9.43 8.25
N GLU A 83 7.07 -9.93 9.43
CA GLU A 83 6.12 -10.68 10.27
C GLU A 83 4.95 -9.80 10.73
N ALA A 84 5.19 -8.53 11.09
CA ALA A 84 4.12 -7.59 11.41
C ALA A 84 3.19 -7.32 10.22
N LEU A 85 3.74 -7.21 9.01
CA LEU A 85 2.96 -7.05 7.78
C LEU A 85 2.09 -8.29 7.47
N LYS A 86 2.62 -9.51 7.66
CA LYS A 86 1.86 -10.75 7.52
C LYS A 86 0.70 -10.82 8.51
N GLN A 87 0.93 -10.46 9.77
CA GLN A 87 -0.12 -10.44 10.80
C GLN A 87 -1.22 -9.41 10.49
N ARG A 88 -0.90 -8.33 9.77
CA ARG A 88 -1.89 -7.36 9.26
C ARG A 88 -2.64 -7.86 8.02
N GLY A 89 -2.17 -8.92 7.36
CA GLY A 89 -2.73 -9.44 6.11
C GLY A 89 -2.25 -8.71 4.86
N GLU A 90 -1.09 -8.05 4.91
CA GLU A 90 -0.50 -7.35 3.75
C GLU A 90 0.42 -8.20 2.88
N VAL A 91 0.89 -9.35 3.39
CA VAL A 91 1.88 -10.25 2.76
C VAL A 91 1.44 -11.70 2.90
#